data_AF-A0AAW0UZ82-F1
#
_entry.id   AF-A0AAW0UZ82-F1
#
_cell.length_a   1.000
_cell.length_b   1.000
_cell.length_c   1.000
_cell.angle_alpha   90.00
_cell.angle_beta   90.00
_cell.angle_gamma   90.00
#
_symmetry.space_group_name_H-M   'P 1'
#
loop_
_entity.id
_entity.type
_entity.pdbx_description
1 polymer ?
#
loop_
_entity_poly.entity_id
_entity_poly.type
_entity_poly.pdbx_seq_one_letter_code
_entity_poly.pdbx_strand_id
1 'polypeptide(L)' 'MRISDVDSRVSQREVAAVEEWLASRKMFHVMRDHPSHNVPVLGGMWDARWDINPALATKLRKLRRR' A
#
# COMPACT_ATOMS: atom_id res chain seq x y z
N MET A 1 -7.86 -2.92 6.35
CA MET A 1 -7.87 -3.73 5.11
C MET A 1 -6.96 -3.00 4.14
N ARG A 2 -6.03 -3.73 3.54
CA ARG A 2 -4.94 -3.25 2.70
C ARG A 2 -5.09 -3.90 1.33
N ILE A 3 -4.66 -3.19 0.30
CA ILE A 3 -4.50 -3.73 -1.05
C ILE A 3 -3.03 -3.58 -1.41
N SER A 4 -2.42 -4.67 -1.86
CA SER A 4 -1.05 -4.78 -2.33
C SER A 4 -1.06 -5.35 -3.74
N ASP A 5 -0.09 -4.95 -4.55
CA ASP A 5 0.24 -5.71 -5.76
C ASP A 5 1.00 -7.01 -5.39
N VAL A 6 0.78 -8.11 -6.11
CA VAL A 6 1.28 -9.47 -5.78
C VAL A 6 1.78 -10.19 -7.03
N ASP A 7 2.37 -9.46 -7.97
CA ASP A 7 2.93 -10.03 -9.19
C ASP A 7 4.35 -10.61 -9.00
N SER A 8 4.92 -10.52 -7.79
CA SER A 8 6.25 -11.02 -7.45
C SER A 8 6.32 -11.84 -6.15
N ARG A 9 7.42 -12.58 -5.96
CA ARG A 9 7.69 -13.29 -4.70
C ARG A 9 8.09 -12.30 -3.63
N VAL A 10 7.43 -12.37 -2.47
CA VAL A 10 7.73 -11.52 -1.32
C VAL A 10 9.20 -11.67 -0.91
N SER A 11 9.92 -10.57 -1.00
CA SER A 11 11.29 -10.39 -0.56
C SER A 11 11.35 -9.82 0.85
N GLN A 12 12.45 -10.07 1.57
CA GLN A 12 12.65 -9.48 2.92
C GLN A 12 12.68 -7.94 2.87
N ARG A 13 13.09 -7.37 1.74
CA ARG A 13 13.09 -5.92 1.51
C ARG A 13 11.67 -5.35 1.51
N GLU A 14 10.76 -5.98 0.79
CA GLU A 14 9.36 -5.55 0.73
C GLU A 14 8.71 -5.66 2.10
N VAL A 15 9.01 -6.71 2.85
CA VAL A 15 8.54 -6.86 4.25
C VAL A 15 9.03 -5.69 5.10
N ALA A 16 10.32 -5.35 5.06
CA ALA A 16 10.86 -4.23 5.82
C ALA A 16 10.24 -2.88 5.41
N ALA A 17 10.09 -2.62 4.11
CA ALA A 17 9.46 -1.39 3.60
C ALA A 17 7.99 -1.27 4.03
N VAL A 18 7.29 -2.41 4.06
CA VAL A 18 5.92 -2.53 4.55
C VAL A 18 5.83 -2.25 6.03
N GLU A 19 6.72 -2.81 6.84
CA GLU A 19 6.73 -2.60 8.29
C GLU A 19 6.97 -1.14 8.63
N GLU A 20 7.94 -0.50 7.97
CA GLU A 20 8.20 0.93 8.10
C GLU A 20 6.97 1.76 7.69
N TRP A 21 6.35 1.42 6.56
CA TRP A 21 5.16 2.11 6.10
C TRP A 21 3.96 1.92 7.03
N LEU A 22 3.75 0.73 7.59
CA LEU A 22 2.66 0.45 8.53
C LEU A 22 2.84 1.22 9.84
N ALA A 23 4.10 1.36 10.30
CA ALA A 23 4.46 2.24 11.40
C ALA A 23 4.24 3.72 11.06
N SER A 24 4.30 4.08 9.78
CA SER A 24 3.98 5.42 9.32
C SER A 24 2.47 5.70 9.34
N ARG A 25 2.09 6.97 9.53
CA ARG A 25 0.71 7.45 9.42
C ARG A 25 0.30 7.82 7.99
N LYS A 26 0.94 7.23 6.98
CA LYS A 26 0.70 7.51 5.55
C LYS A 26 -0.28 6.51 4.95
N MET A 27 -1.19 7.00 4.10
CA MET A 27 -2.19 6.17 3.42
C MET A 27 -1.65 5.39 2.21
N PHE A 28 -0.50 5.81 1.68
CA PHE A 28 0.07 5.27 0.44
C PHE A 28 1.57 5.04 0.59
N HIS A 29 2.07 4.00 -0.06
CA HIS A 29 3.48 3.64 -0.14
C HIS A 29 3.83 3.28 -1.59
N VAL A 30 5.03 3.66 -2.03
CA VAL A 30 5.59 3.32 -3.34
C VAL A 30 7.06 3.01 -3.15
N MET A 31 7.55 1.94 -3.78
CA MET A 31 8.97 1.63 -3.83
C MET A 31 9.56 2.15 -5.14
N ARG A 32 10.67 2.91 -5.04
CA ARG A 32 11.46 3.39 -6.17
C ARG A 32 12.92 3.05 -5.97
N ASP A 33 13.27 1.84 -6.35
CA ASP A 33 14.57 1.25 -6.08
C ASP A 33 15.41 1.02 -7.34
N HIS A 34 14.85 1.24 -8.52
CA HIS A 34 15.57 1.16 -9.79
C HIS A 34 15.64 2.54 -10.47
N PRO A 35 16.79 2.92 -11.07
CA PRO A 35 16.93 4.18 -11.80
C PRO A 35 15.94 4.36 -12.95
N SER A 36 15.41 3.26 -13.51
CA SER A 36 14.40 3.29 -14.58
C SER A 36 12.97 3.47 -14.08
N HIS A 37 12.74 3.64 -12.77
CA HIS A 37 11.43 3.96 -12.18
C HIS A 37 11.07 5.43 -12.40
N ASN A 38 10.95 5.81 -13.67
CA ASN A 38 10.77 7.18 -14.15
C ASN A 38 9.33 7.68 -14.06
N VAL A 39 8.42 6.90 -13.47
CA VAL A 39 7.01 7.26 -13.31
C VAL A 39 6.66 7.48 -11.84
N PRO A 40 5.68 8.36 -11.54
CA PRO A 40 5.30 8.64 -10.16
C PRO A 40 4.82 7.41 -9.35
N VAL A 41 4.08 6.51 -9.98
CA VAL A 41 3.59 5.27 -9.36
C VAL A 41 3.74 4.16 -10.39
N LEU A 42 4.43 3.09 -10.01
CA LEU A 42 4.54 1.88 -10.82
C LEU A 42 3.31 1.01 -10.59
N GLY A 43 2.93 0.21 -11.59
CA GLY A 43 1.79 -0.70 -11.48
C GLY A 43 1.94 -1.71 -10.34
N GLY A 44 3.15 -2.25 -10.13
CA GLY A 44 3.40 -3.37 -9.21
C GLY A 44 4.17 -3.05 -7.92
N MET A 45 4.47 -1.77 -7.63
CA MET A 45 5.34 -1.41 -6.50
C MET A 45 4.70 -0.37 -5.58
N TRP A 46 3.44 -0.61 -5.20
CA TRP A 46 2.70 0.27 -4.31
C TRP A 46 1.75 -0.47 -3.39
N ASP A 47 1.44 0.18 -2.27
CA ASP A 47 0.47 -0.28 -1.29
C ASP A 47 -0.41 0.86 -0.80
N ALA A 48 -1.67 0.56 -0.50
CA ALA A 48 -2.60 1.53 0.06
C ALA A 48 -3.38 0.99 1.26
N ARG A 49 -3.67 1.91 2.19
CA ARG A 49 -4.51 1.68 3.36
C ARG A 49 -5.45 2.86 3.58
N TRP A 50 -6.68 2.56 4.01
CA TRP A 50 -7.74 3.56 4.20
C TRP A 50 -8.26 3.61 5.63
N ASP A 51 -7.73 2.77 6.51
CA ASP A 51 -8.08 2.73 7.94
C ASP A 51 -7.62 3.98 8.70
N ILE A 52 -6.64 4.72 8.16
CA ILE A 52 -6.19 6.01 8.70
C ILE A 52 -7.23 7.12 8.46
N ASN A 53 -8.11 6.98 7.45
CA ASN A 53 -9.17 7.94 7.17
C ASN A 53 -10.51 7.42 7.75
N PRO A 54 -11.03 7.98 8.86
CA PRO A 54 -12.21 7.46 9.53
C PRO A 54 -13.48 7.49 8.67
N ALA A 55 -13.61 8.49 7.80
CA ALA A 55 -14.74 8.63 6.89
C ALA A 55 -14.74 7.52 5.83
N LEU A 56 -13.58 7.22 5.24
CA LEU A 56 -13.42 6.13 4.27
C LEU A 56 -13.59 4.75 4.93
N ALA A 57 -13.02 4.55 6.12
CA ALA A 57 -13.18 3.32 6.89
C ALA A 57 -14.65 3.01 7.19
N THR A 58 -15.43 4.04 7.55
CA THR A 58 -16.87 3.92 7.83
C THR A 58 -17.66 3.60 6.55
N LYS A 59 -17.34 4.25 5.43
CA LYS A 59 -18.01 4.02 4.15
C LYS A 59 -17.77 2.60 3.62
N LEU A 60 -16.53 2.10 3.69
CA LEU A 60 -16.18 0.76 3.23
C LEU A 60 -16.77 -0.35 4.10
N ARG A 61 -16.88 -0.14 5.42
CA ARG A 61 -17.61 -1.07 6.31
C ARG A 61 -19.08 -1.24 5.91
N LYS A 62 -19.73 -0.20 5.41
CA LYS A 62 -21.13 -0.26 4.93
C LYS A 62 -21.23 -1.01 3.59
N LEU A 63 -20.27 -0.83 2.69
CA LEU A 63 -20.22 -1.52 1.39
C LEU A 63 -19.97 -3.03 1.53
N ARG A 64 -19.21 -3.45 2.53
CA ARG A 64 -18.82 -4.85 2.75
C ARG A 64 -19.88 -5.73 3.43
N ARG A 65 -21.06 -5.18 3.71
CA ARG A 65 -22.22 -5.87 4.34
C ARG A 65 -23.32 -6.25 3.34
N ARG A 66 -23.05 -6.13 2.05
CA ARG A 66 -23.82 -6.73 0.96
C ARG A 66 -23.01 -7.90 0.40
#